data_AF-A0A2J8KB16-F1
#
_entry.id   AF-A0A2J8KB16-F1
#
_cell.length_a   1.000
_cell.length_b   1.000
_cell.length_c   1.000
_cell.angle_alpha   90.00
_cell.angle_beta   90.00
_cell.angle_gamma   90.00
#
_symmetry.space_group_name_H-M   'P 1'
#
loop_
_entity.id
_entity.type
_entity.pdbx_description
1 polymer ?
#
loop_
_entity_poly.entity_id
_entity_poly.type
_entity_poly.pdbx_seq_one_letter_code
_entity_poly.pdbx_strand_id
1 'polypeptide(L)'
;ALLDAERLQREAQLRASLEVTQQQATQAEGQLLELRKQSSQIQNSACILASWVSGKFSSLLQALEIQHTAALRSIEVAKTQALAQARDEEQRLRGHLEAVARHGCRIRELLEQVDEQNFLQESQLLQPPGPLGPLTPLQWDEDQQLGDLKQLLSRLCGLLLEEGSHPGAPAKPVDLAPVDYRNLTFDPVSANRHFYLSRQDQQVKHCRQSRGPGGPGSFELWQVQCAQSFQAGHHYWEVRASDHSVTLGVSYPQLPRCRLGPHTDNIGRGPCSWGLCVQEDSLQAWH
;
A
#
# COMPACT_ATOMS: atom_id res chain seq x y z
N ALA A 1 2.68 62.33 -68.68
CA ALA A 1 1.80 63.20 -67.89
C ALA A 1 0.84 62.41 -67.00
N LEU A 2 -0.22 61.77 -67.53
CA LEU A 2 -1.18 60.99 -66.73
C LEU A 2 -0.56 59.75 -66.05
N LEU A 3 0.25 58.97 -66.80
CA LEU A 3 0.95 57.80 -66.28
C LEU A 3 2.00 58.15 -65.21
N ASP A 4 2.67 59.29 -65.33
CA ASP A 4 3.67 59.74 -64.35
C ASP A 4 3.03 60.14 -63.02
N ALA A 5 1.85 60.78 -63.07
CA ALA A 5 1.07 61.14 -61.90
C ALA A 5 0.52 59.91 -61.16
N GLU A 6 0.00 58.92 -61.89
CA GLU A 6 -0.49 57.66 -61.31
C GLU A 6 0.64 56.86 -60.64
N ARG A 7 1.81 56.81 -61.28
CA ARG A 7 3.01 56.19 -60.69
C ARG A 7 3.42 56.86 -59.37
N LEU A 8 3.50 58.20 -59.36
CA LEU A 8 3.85 58.98 -58.17
C LEU A 8 2.88 58.72 -57.01
N GLN A 9 1.57 58.68 -57.29
CA GLN A 9 0.54 58.38 -56.30
C GLN A 9 0.70 56.97 -55.72
N ARG A 10 0.96 55.98 -56.57
CA ARG A 10 1.12 54.58 -56.15
C ARG A 10 2.41 54.36 -55.36
N GLU A 11 3.48 55.07 -55.73
CA GLU A 11 4.75 55.07 -55.00
C GLU A 11 4.60 55.70 -53.60
N ALA A 12 3.83 56.78 -53.46
CA ALA A 12 3.50 57.37 -52.17
C ALA A 12 2.68 56.42 -51.28
N GLN A 13 1.68 55.74 -51.85
CA GLN A 13 0.89 54.73 -51.13
C GLN A 13 1.75 53.55 -50.65
N LEU A 14 2.64 53.05 -51.50
CA LEU A 14 3.54 51.95 -51.13
C LEU A 14 4.53 52.36 -50.02
N ARG A 15 5.04 53.61 -50.05
CA ARG A 15 5.88 54.14 -48.97
C ARG A 15 5.12 54.22 -47.64
N ALA A 16 3.90 54.74 -47.65
CA ALA A 16 3.06 54.80 -46.44
C ALA A 16 2.74 53.39 -45.89
N SER A 17 2.42 52.44 -46.78
CA SER A 17 2.19 51.04 -46.39
C SER A 17 3.45 50.39 -45.81
N LEU A 18 4.64 50.72 -46.34
CA LEU A 18 5.91 50.21 -45.83
C LEU A 18 6.18 50.74 -44.42
N GLU A 19 5.98 52.04 -44.16
CA GLU A 19 6.15 52.64 -42.83
C GLU A 19 5.22 52.00 -41.79
N VAL A 20 3.95 51.78 -42.13
CA VAL A 20 2.98 51.09 -41.26
C VAL A 20 3.43 49.65 -40.96
N THR A 21 3.88 48.93 -41.99
CA THR A 21 4.35 47.54 -41.83
C THR A 21 5.60 47.48 -40.94
N GLN A 22 6.53 48.44 -41.08
CA GLN A 22 7.71 48.54 -40.23
C GLN A 22 7.38 48.89 -38.76
N GLN A 23 6.40 49.77 -38.53
CA GLN A 23 5.90 50.03 -37.17
C GLN A 23 5.25 48.79 -36.55
N GLN A 24 4.43 48.07 -37.31
CA GLN A 24 3.83 46.83 -36.83
C GLN A 24 4.89 45.77 -36.51
N ALA A 25 5.93 45.65 -37.32
CA ALA A 25 7.04 44.73 -37.07
C ALA A 25 7.78 45.06 -35.78
N THR A 26 8.16 46.32 -35.56
CA THR A 26 8.85 46.74 -34.32
C THR A 26 7.97 46.57 -33.08
N GLN A 27 6.67 46.84 -33.18
CA GLN A 27 5.71 46.57 -32.11
C GLN A 27 5.62 45.07 -31.78
N ALA A 28 5.51 44.22 -32.81
CA ALA A 28 5.44 42.77 -32.63
C ALA A 28 6.74 42.21 -32.03
N GLU A 29 7.90 42.70 -32.45
CA GLU A 29 9.20 42.33 -31.87
C GLU A 29 9.28 42.69 -30.38
N GLY A 30 8.81 43.88 -29.99
CA GLY A 30 8.74 44.29 -28.59
C GLY A 30 7.83 43.39 -27.75
N GLN A 31 6.64 43.06 -28.26
CA GLN A 31 5.71 42.14 -27.60
C GLN A 31 6.30 40.73 -27.44
N LEU A 32 7.01 40.24 -28.47
CA LEU A 32 7.64 38.93 -28.46
C LEU A 32 8.77 38.86 -27.42
N LEU A 33 9.53 39.94 -27.26
CA LEU A 33 10.58 40.04 -26.24
C LEU A 33 10.01 40.04 -24.81
N GLU A 34 8.92 40.78 -24.57
CA GLU A 34 8.24 40.79 -23.28
C GLU A 34 7.62 39.42 -22.95
N LEU A 35 6.99 38.76 -23.93
CA LEU A 35 6.46 37.40 -23.75
C LEU A 35 7.58 36.41 -23.38
N ARG A 36 8.73 36.48 -24.04
CA ARG A 36 9.90 35.63 -23.72
C ARG A 36 10.39 35.86 -22.29
N LYS A 37 10.43 37.13 -21.84
CA LYS A 37 10.81 37.49 -20.47
C LYS A 37 9.81 36.92 -19.45
N GLN A 38 8.51 37.09 -19.69
CA GLN A 38 7.45 36.56 -18.83
C GLN A 38 7.51 35.04 -18.75
N SER A 39 7.69 34.36 -19.89
CA SER A 39 7.85 32.90 -19.94
C SER A 39 9.03 32.42 -19.10
N SER A 40 10.18 33.10 -19.17
CA SER A 40 11.36 32.78 -18.36
C SER A 40 11.10 32.98 -16.86
N GLN A 41 10.40 34.06 -16.49
CA GLN A 41 10.02 34.30 -15.09
C GLN A 41 9.08 33.22 -14.54
N ILE A 42 8.07 32.83 -15.32
CA ILE A 42 7.14 31.75 -14.94
C ILE A 42 7.90 30.43 -14.78
N GLN A 43 8.78 30.11 -15.72
CA GLN A 43 9.57 28.88 -15.66
C GLN A 43 10.47 28.84 -14.41
N ASN A 44 11.13 29.94 -14.08
CA ASN A 44 11.96 30.04 -12.87
C ASN A 44 11.12 29.92 -11.60
N SER A 45 9.96 30.60 -11.55
CA SER A 45 9.05 30.52 -10.40
C SER A 45 8.50 29.11 -10.20
N ALA A 46 8.06 28.45 -11.28
CA ALA A 46 7.58 27.07 -11.24
C ALA A 46 8.67 26.10 -10.75
N CYS A 47 9.92 26.28 -11.20
CA CYS A 47 11.05 25.49 -10.73
C CYS A 47 11.28 25.66 -9.21
N ILE A 48 11.27 26.90 -8.71
CA ILE A 48 11.44 27.19 -7.28
C ILE A 48 10.32 26.53 -6.46
N LEU A 49 9.07 26.67 -6.89
CA LEU A 49 7.93 26.06 -6.20
C LEU A 49 8.02 24.54 -6.20
N ALA A 50 8.38 23.93 -7.34
CA ALA A 50 8.56 22.48 -7.44
C ALA A 50 9.68 21.98 -6.53
N SER A 51 10.82 22.67 -6.47
CA SER A 51 11.91 22.33 -5.54
C SER A 51 11.50 22.49 -4.08
N TRP A 52 10.75 23.54 -3.74
CA TRP A 52 10.27 23.75 -2.38
C TRP A 52 9.31 22.63 -1.93
N VAL A 53 8.31 22.30 -2.77
CA VAL A 53 7.40 21.18 -2.52
C VAL A 53 8.18 19.89 -2.37
N SER A 54 9.04 19.55 -3.34
CA SER A 54 9.86 18.34 -3.30
C SER A 54 10.72 18.25 -2.03
N GLY A 55 11.29 19.37 -1.59
CA GLY A 55 12.07 19.45 -0.36
C GLY A 55 11.22 19.14 0.88
N LYS A 56 10.01 19.70 0.98
CA LYS A 56 9.09 19.42 2.09
C LYS A 56 8.66 17.96 2.16
N PHE A 57 8.28 17.38 1.02
CA PHE A 57 7.90 15.97 0.95
C PHE A 57 9.08 15.04 1.25
N SER A 58 10.29 15.36 0.76
CA SER A 58 11.50 14.62 1.07
C SER A 58 11.79 14.61 2.58
N SER A 59 11.73 15.76 3.25
CA SER A 59 11.90 15.84 4.70
C SER A 59 10.84 15.04 5.46
N LEU A 60 9.59 15.05 5.01
CA LEU A 60 8.52 14.27 5.63
C LEU A 60 8.73 12.76 5.47
N LEU A 61 9.08 12.30 4.27
CA LEU A 61 9.39 10.91 3.98
C LEU A 61 10.57 10.41 4.82
N GLN A 62 11.63 11.20 4.93
CA GLN A 62 12.79 10.87 5.76
C GLN A 62 12.42 10.76 7.24
N ALA A 63 11.60 11.69 7.76
CA ALA A 63 11.13 11.63 9.13
C ALA A 63 10.29 10.36 9.40
N LEU A 64 9.41 10.00 8.46
CA LEU A 64 8.62 8.77 8.53
C LEU A 64 9.49 7.52 8.51
N GLU A 65 10.51 7.48 7.65
CA GLU A 65 11.45 6.35 7.57
C GLU A 65 12.26 6.18 8.87
N ILE A 66 12.69 7.29 9.48
CA ILE A 66 13.35 7.28 10.80
C ILE A 66 12.40 6.72 11.87
N GLN A 67 11.14 7.15 11.89
CA GLN A 67 10.15 6.65 12.85
C GLN A 67 9.84 5.16 12.65
N HIS A 68 9.69 4.73 11.40
CA HIS A 68 9.49 3.33 11.04
C HIS A 68 10.65 2.45 11.55
N THR A 69 11.88 2.83 11.26
CA THR A 69 13.06 2.06 11.70
C THR A 69 13.23 2.07 13.23
N ALA A 70 12.91 3.17 13.90
CA ALA A 70 12.92 3.25 15.36
C ALA A 70 11.88 2.32 16.00
N ALA A 71 10.67 2.28 15.47
CA ALA A 71 9.59 1.43 15.97
C ALA A 71 9.94 -0.06 15.85
N LEU A 72 10.42 -0.51 14.68
CA LEU A 72 10.85 -1.88 14.47
C LEU A 72 11.97 -2.29 15.45
N ARG A 73 12.94 -1.39 15.68
CA ARG A 73 14.02 -1.64 16.64
C ARG A 73 13.48 -1.77 18.07
N SER A 74 12.53 -0.92 18.47
CA SER A 74 11.91 -0.99 19.80
C SER A 74 11.21 -2.34 20.03
N ILE A 75 10.43 -2.81 19.05
CA ILE A 75 9.74 -4.09 19.10
C ILE A 75 10.74 -5.24 19.27
N GLU A 76 11.82 -5.26 18.48
CA GLU A 76 12.80 -6.36 18.57
C GLU A 76 13.57 -6.34 19.89
N VAL A 77 13.88 -5.15 20.44
CA VAL A 77 14.50 -5.00 21.77
C VAL A 77 13.56 -5.51 22.86
N ALA A 78 12.29 -5.08 22.87
CA ALA A 78 11.29 -5.53 23.84
C ALA A 78 11.08 -7.04 23.79
N LYS A 79 11.03 -7.61 22.58
CA LYS A 79 10.90 -9.06 22.36
C LYS A 79 12.11 -9.81 22.90
N THR A 80 13.32 -9.32 22.60
CA THR A 80 14.56 -9.94 23.08
C THR A 80 14.62 -9.94 24.61
N GLN A 81 14.21 -8.84 25.23
CA GLN A 81 14.15 -8.72 26.69
C GLN A 81 13.12 -9.67 27.31
N ALA A 82 11.90 -9.74 26.77
CA ALA A 82 10.87 -10.66 27.25
C ALA A 82 11.30 -12.13 27.11
N LEU A 83 11.96 -12.48 26.00
CA LEU A 83 12.48 -13.84 25.79
C LEU A 83 13.66 -14.17 26.73
N ALA A 84 14.50 -13.19 27.07
CA ALA A 84 15.55 -13.38 28.07
C ALA A 84 14.94 -13.67 29.46
N GLN A 85 13.94 -12.89 29.87
CA GLN A 85 13.20 -13.14 31.12
C GLN A 85 12.56 -14.52 31.14
N ALA A 86 11.96 -14.96 30.04
CA ALA A 86 11.38 -16.29 29.92
C ALA A 86 12.43 -17.40 30.11
N ARG A 87 13.61 -17.24 29.52
CA ARG A 87 14.72 -18.21 29.64
C ARG A 87 15.26 -18.30 31.05
N ASP A 88 15.39 -17.17 31.75
CA ASP A 88 15.87 -17.14 33.13
C ASP A 88 14.88 -17.86 34.06
N GLU A 89 13.57 -17.62 33.90
CA GLU A 89 12.53 -18.34 34.64
C GLU A 89 12.49 -19.84 34.29
N GLU A 90 12.67 -20.21 33.03
CA GLU A 90 12.77 -21.62 32.61
C GLU A 90 13.95 -22.31 33.30
N GLN A 91 15.13 -21.68 33.32
CA GLN A 91 16.31 -22.21 34.00
C GLN A 91 16.09 -22.36 35.50
N ARG A 92 15.45 -21.38 36.14
CA ARG A 92 15.07 -21.43 37.55
C ARG A 92 14.19 -22.65 37.85
N LEU A 93 13.16 -22.88 37.03
CA LEU A 93 12.24 -24.00 37.17
C LEU A 93 12.93 -25.35 36.95
N ARG A 94 13.77 -25.46 35.91
CA ARG A 94 14.55 -26.67 35.64
C ARG A 94 15.47 -27.02 36.81
N GLY A 95 16.23 -26.05 37.33
CA GLY A 95 17.10 -26.27 38.48
C GLY A 95 16.35 -26.72 39.73
N HIS A 96 15.14 -26.18 39.96
CA HIS A 96 14.30 -26.63 41.07
C HIS A 96 13.76 -28.05 40.86
N LEU A 97 13.29 -28.39 39.65
CA LEU A 97 12.84 -29.75 39.33
C LEU A 97 13.95 -30.78 39.56
N GLU A 98 15.19 -30.47 39.17
CA GLU A 98 16.35 -31.32 39.41
C GLU A 98 16.67 -31.47 40.91
N ALA A 99 16.55 -30.40 41.70
CA ALA A 99 16.72 -30.46 43.16
C ALA A 99 15.67 -31.36 43.81
N VAL A 100 14.41 -31.23 43.41
CA VAL A 100 13.30 -32.07 43.90
C VAL A 100 13.48 -33.53 43.48
N ALA A 101 13.87 -33.78 42.23
CA ALA A 101 14.14 -35.13 41.74
C ALA A 101 15.26 -35.81 42.53
N ARG A 102 16.39 -35.10 42.77
CA ARG A 102 17.50 -35.61 43.58
C ARG A 102 17.08 -35.91 45.02
N HIS A 103 16.29 -35.01 45.63
CA HIS A 103 15.77 -35.23 46.97
C HIS A 103 14.86 -36.46 47.02
N GLY A 104 13.97 -36.63 46.03
CA GLY A 104 13.12 -37.80 45.90
C GLY A 104 13.90 -39.11 45.73
N CYS A 105 15.01 -39.11 44.97
CA CYS A 105 15.92 -40.26 44.90
C CYS A 105 16.53 -40.59 46.26
N ARG A 106 17.04 -39.58 46.97
CA ARG A 106 17.66 -39.77 48.29
C ARG A 106 16.69 -40.34 49.32
N ILE A 107 15.43 -39.89 49.31
CA ILE A 107 14.37 -40.45 50.15
C ILE A 107 14.15 -41.92 49.81
N ARG A 108 14.03 -42.28 48.52
CA ARG A 108 13.85 -43.67 48.10
C ARG A 108 15.00 -44.58 48.56
N GLU A 109 16.24 -44.12 48.37
CA GLU A 109 17.43 -44.86 48.83
C GLU A 109 17.42 -45.09 50.34
N LEU A 110 17.00 -44.09 51.12
CA LEU A 110 16.88 -44.21 52.58
C LEU A 110 15.77 -45.17 52.99
N LEU A 111 14.62 -45.14 52.32
CA LEU A 111 13.52 -46.06 52.59
C LEU A 111 13.88 -47.52 52.30
N GLU A 112 14.86 -47.77 51.43
CA GLU A 112 15.38 -49.12 51.11
C GLU A 112 16.49 -49.58 52.06
N GLN A 113 16.98 -48.73 52.97
CA GLN A 113 18.03 -49.12 53.92
C GLN A 113 17.53 -50.09 55.00
N VAL A 114 18.36 -51.11 55.28
CA VAL A 114 18.10 -52.12 56.31
C VAL A 114 18.70 -51.75 57.68
N ASP A 115 19.72 -50.89 57.71
CA ASP A 115 20.38 -50.44 58.94
C ASP A 115 19.60 -49.28 59.58
N GLU A 116 18.90 -49.58 60.67
CA GLU A 116 18.05 -48.65 61.41
C GLU A 116 18.82 -47.45 61.97
N GLN A 117 20.09 -47.63 62.35
CA GLN A 117 20.88 -46.57 62.96
C GLN A 117 21.35 -45.56 61.92
N ASN A 118 21.76 -46.04 60.75
CA ASN A 118 22.13 -45.20 59.60
C ASN A 118 20.90 -44.50 59.02
N PHE A 119 19.76 -45.18 58.94
CA PHE A 119 18.48 -44.59 58.53
C PHE A 119 18.09 -43.40 59.41
N LEU A 120 18.12 -43.58 60.74
CA LEU A 120 17.78 -42.52 61.69
C LEU A 120 18.74 -41.32 61.62
N GLN A 121 20.02 -41.57 61.34
CA GLN A 121 21.02 -40.50 61.23
C GLN A 121 20.90 -39.71 59.91
N GLU A 122 20.82 -40.39 58.77
CA GLU A 122 20.72 -39.75 57.45
C GLU A 122 19.36 -39.08 57.24
N SER A 123 18.27 -39.62 57.79
CA SER A 123 16.95 -38.98 57.73
C SER A 123 16.87 -37.64 58.48
N GLN A 124 17.64 -37.48 59.57
CA GLN A 124 17.74 -36.21 60.30
C GLN A 124 18.52 -35.13 59.53
N LEU A 125 19.44 -35.54 58.66
CA LEU A 125 20.24 -34.62 57.83
C LEU A 125 19.52 -34.20 56.54
N LEU A 126 18.41 -34.86 56.21
CA LEU A 126 17.70 -34.67 54.96
C LEU A 126 16.85 -33.40 55.00
N GLN A 127 17.27 -32.36 54.29
CA GLN A 127 16.50 -31.13 54.16
C GLN A 127 15.72 -31.07 52.85
N PRO A 128 14.40 -30.80 52.89
CA PRO A 128 13.60 -30.65 51.68
C PRO A 128 14.00 -29.38 50.91
N PRO A 129 13.98 -29.41 49.56
CA PRO A 129 14.10 -28.20 48.77
C PRO A 129 13.01 -27.20 49.16
N GLY A 130 13.37 -25.92 49.35
CA GLY A 130 12.43 -24.86 49.69
C GLY A 130 11.34 -24.69 48.61
N PRO A 131 10.13 -24.21 48.97
CA PRO A 131 9.02 -24.10 48.03
C PRO A 131 9.32 -23.17 46.87
N LEU A 132 8.85 -23.52 45.66
CA LEU A 132 8.90 -22.64 44.49
C LEU A 132 8.10 -21.36 44.76
N GLY A 133 8.75 -20.21 44.56
CA GLY A 133 8.06 -18.93 44.52
C GLY A 133 7.13 -18.83 43.30
N PRO A 134 6.16 -17.89 43.31
CA PRO A 134 5.27 -17.68 42.18
C PRO A 134 6.04 -17.33 40.89
N LEU A 135 5.41 -17.57 39.75
CA LEU A 135 5.94 -17.19 38.45
C LEU A 135 5.91 -15.67 38.31
N THR A 136 7.02 -15.10 37.85
CA THR A 136 7.08 -13.68 37.48
C THR A 136 6.33 -13.51 36.15
N PRO A 137 5.28 -12.67 36.07
CA PRO A 137 4.56 -12.44 34.81
C PRO A 137 5.50 -11.85 33.77
N LEU A 138 5.49 -12.44 32.57
CA LEU A 138 6.24 -11.94 31.42
C LEU A 138 5.68 -10.57 31.01
N GLN A 139 6.56 -9.56 30.96
CA GLN A 139 6.18 -8.21 30.55
C GLN A 139 6.20 -8.11 29.02
N TRP A 140 5.08 -8.46 28.39
CA TRP A 140 4.81 -8.19 26.99
C TRP A 140 3.48 -7.47 26.86
N ASP A 141 3.54 -6.17 26.60
CA ASP A 141 2.36 -5.35 26.34
C ASP A 141 2.36 -4.92 24.87
N GLU A 142 1.49 -5.57 24.09
CA GLU A 142 1.33 -5.34 22.64
C GLU A 142 0.86 -3.90 22.34
N ASP A 143 0.02 -3.34 23.21
CA ASP A 143 -0.55 -2.02 23.02
C ASP A 143 0.43 -0.92 23.39
N GLN A 144 1.28 -1.15 24.39
CA GLN A 144 2.35 -0.21 24.74
C GLN A 144 3.44 -0.12 23.65
N GLN A 145 3.70 -1.19 22.89
CA GLN A 145 4.72 -1.15 21.82
C GLN A 145 4.32 -0.29 20.61
N LEU A 146 3.01 -0.17 20.34
CA LEU A 146 2.50 0.48 19.13
C LEU A 146 1.63 1.71 19.40
N GLY A 147 1.22 1.97 20.66
CA GLY A 147 0.24 3.00 21.00
C GLY A 147 0.59 4.40 20.50
N ASP A 148 1.80 4.86 20.81
CA ASP A 148 2.26 6.21 20.43
C ASP A 148 2.39 6.34 18.90
N LEU A 149 2.87 5.29 18.23
CA LEU A 149 3.02 5.26 16.77
C LEU A 149 1.65 5.22 16.07
N LYS A 150 0.72 4.38 16.53
CA LYS A 150 -0.66 4.31 16.04
C LYS A 150 -1.33 5.69 16.13
N GLN A 151 -1.16 6.38 17.25
CA GLN A 151 -1.73 7.71 17.43
C GLN A 151 -1.10 8.74 16.48
N LEU A 152 0.22 8.72 16.32
CA LEU A 152 0.93 9.62 15.41
C LEU A 152 0.53 9.39 13.95
N LEU A 153 0.49 8.13 13.50
CA LEU A 153 0.08 7.76 12.15
C LEU A 153 -1.38 8.12 11.87
N SER A 154 -2.29 7.87 12.82
CA SER A 154 -3.71 8.25 12.65
C SER A 154 -3.90 9.75 12.43
N ARG A 155 -3.13 10.59 13.15
CA ARG A 155 -3.15 12.04 12.98
C ARG A 155 -2.60 12.46 11.62
N LEU A 156 -1.50 11.86 11.18
CA LEU A 156 -0.92 12.13 9.86
C LEU A 156 -1.86 11.71 8.73
N CYS A 157 -2.49 10.55 8.82
CA CYS A 157 -3.48 10.08 7.86
C CYS A 157 -4.69 11.01 7.81
N GLY A 158 -5.21 11.48 8.96
CA GLY A 158 -6.30 12.45 9.00
C GLY A 158 -5.94 13.75 8.28
N LEU A 159 -4.76 14.31 8.56
CA LEU A 159 -4.30 15.55 7.93
C LEU A 159 -4.09 15.40 6.40
N LEU A 160 -3.60 14.25 5.93
CA LEU A 160 -3.33 14.01 4.52
C LEU A 160 -4.60 13.65 3.72
N LEU A 161 -5.60 13.04 4.36
CA LEU A 161 -6.81 12.57 3.69
C LEU A 161 -7.98 13.57 3.76
N GLU A 162 -8.04 14.43 4.78
CA GLU A 162 -9.15 15.38 4.92
C GLU A 162 -9.08 16.59 3.95
N GLU A 163 -7.91 16.92 3.38
CA GLU A 163 -7.80 18.00 2.37
C GLU A 163 -8.38 17.63 0.99
N GLY A 164 -8.81 16.38 0.77
CA GLY A 164 -9.28 15.89 -0.53
C GLY A 164 -10.76 16.09 -0.85
N SER A 165 -11.58 16.66 0.04
CA SER A 165 -13.04 16.74 -0.15
C SER A 165 -13.51 18.05 -0.79
N HIS A 166 -13.00 18.35 -1.99
CA HIS A 166 -13.66 19.29 -2.92
C HIS A 166 -13.87 18.62 -4.29
N PRO A 167 -15.11 18.55 -4.82
CA PRO A 167 -15.39 18.00 -6.13
C PRO A 167 -15.19 19.09 -7.20
N GLY A 168 -14.10 19.02 -7.95
CA GLY A 168 -13.86 20.01 -9.00
C GLY A 168 -12.74 19.67 -9.97
N ALA A 169 -13.16 19.21 -11.16
CA ALA A 169 -12.44 19.13 -12.43
C ALA A 169 -11.47 17.94 -12.67
N PRO A 170 -11.56 17.28 -13.84
CA PRO A 170 -10.67 16.20 -14.24
C PRO A 170 -9.32 16.76 -14.67
N ALA A 171 -8.26 16.37 -13.95
CA ALA A 171 -6.90 16.57 -14.40
C ALA A 171 -6.68 15.77 -15.70
N LYS A 172 -6.28 16.45 -16.76
CA LYS A 172 -5.81 15.80 -17.99
C LYS A 172 -4.51 15.03 -17.70
N PRO A 173 -4.35 13.80 -18.19
CA PRO A 173 -3.11 13.06 -18.02
C PRO A 173 -1.98 13.71 -18.83
N VAL A 174 -0.80 13.65 -18.23
CA VAL A 174 0.51 14.01 -18.79
C VAL A 174 0.78 13.19 -20.06
N ASP A 175 1.27 13.88 -21.08
CA ASP A 175 1.54 13.38 -22.43
C ASP A 175 2.79 12.49 -22.44
N LEU A 176 2.59 11.18 -22.29
CA LEU A 176 3.53 10.14 -22.72
C LEU A 176 2.87 9.45 -23.92
N ALA A 177 3.60 9.39 -25.03
CA ALA A 177 3.19 8.88 -26.36
C ALA A 177 2.31 7.60 -26.32
N PRO A 178 1.48 7.35 -27.35
CA PRO A 178 0.21 6.62 -27.25
C PRO A 178 0.44 5.15 -26.89
N VAL A 179 0.48 4.88 -25.58
CA VAL A 179 0.38 3.53 -25.06
C VAL A 179 -1.01 3.03 -25.44
N ASP A 180 -1.12 1.75 -25.83
CA ASP A 180 -2.35 1.05 -26.20
C ASP A 180 -3.36 0.95 -25.02
N TYR A 181 -3.74 2.11 -24.47
CA TYR A 181 -4.65 2.25 -23.36
C TYR A 181 -6.04 1.76 -23.78
N ARG A 182 -6.65 0.96 -22.92
CA ARG A 182 -7.98 0.39 -23.10
C ARG A 182 -8.81 0.83 -21.90
N ASN A 183 -9.86 1.58 -22.21
CA ASN A 183 -10.85 1.94 -21.21
C ASN A 183 -11.78 0.73 -21.02
N LEU A 184 -11.52 -0.06 -19.99
CA LEU A 184 -12.26 -1.28 -19.70
C LEU A 184 -13.50 -0.98 -18.87
N THR A 185 -14.56 -1.78 -19.09
CA THR A 185 -15.79 -1.72 -18.30
C THR A 185 -16.10 -3.12 -17.79
N PHE A 186 -16.60 -3.21 -16.56
CA PHE A 186 -17.08 -4.45 -15.98
C PHE A 186 -18.31 -4.95 -16.72
N ASP A 187 -18.38 -6.24 -17.00
CA ASP A 187 -19.57 -6.88 -17.57
C ASP A 187 -20.60 -7.16 -16.47
N PRO A 188 -21.79 -6.51 -16.50
CA PRO A 188 -22.83 -6.72 -15.52
C PRO A 188 -23.36 -8.16 -15.49
N VAL A 189 -23.27 -8.90 -16.60
CA VAL A 189 -23.75 -10.30 -16.68
C VAL A 189 -22.82 -11.22 -15.90
N SER A 190 -21.50 -11.00 -16.01
CA SER A 190 -20.50 -11.78 -15.28
C SER A 190 -20.45 -11.46 -13.77
N ALA A 191 -20.84 -10.25 -13.38
CA ALA A 191 -20.65 -9.76 -12.02
C ALA A 191 -21.33 -10.64 -10.96
N ASN A 192 -20.62 -10.91 -9.86
CA ASN A 192 -21.20 -11.54 -8.69
C ASN A 192 -22.41 -10.75 -8.16
N ARG A 193 -23.40 -11.47 -7.61
CA ARG A 193 -24.65 -10.89 -7.07
C ARG A 193 -24.46 -9.85 -5.94
N HIS A 194 -23.29 -9.81 -5.29
CA HIS A 194 -22.94 -8.85 -4.25
C HIS A 194 -22.15 -7.65 -4.77
N PHE A 195 -21.89 -7.58 -6.08
CA PHE A 195 -21.19 -6.46 -6.70
C PHE A 195 -22.17 -5.44 -7.28
N TYR A 196 -21.94 -4.18 -6.91
CA TYR A 196 -22.63 -3.03 -7.45
C TYR A 196 -21.72 -2.32 -8.45
N LEU A 197 -22.14 -2.31 -9.71
CA LEU A 197 -21.48 -1.59 -10.78
C LEU A 197 -22.05 -0.17 -10.88
N SER A 198 -21.16 0.79 -11.06
CA SER A 198 -21.49 2.21 -11.13
C SER A 198 -20.51 2.94 -12.04
N ARG A 199 -20.77 4.23 -12.31
CA ARG A 199 -19.98 5.06 -13.22
C ARG A 199 -19.81 4.41 -14.60
N GLN A 200 -20.94 4.11 -15.26
CA GLN A 200 -20.95 3.44 -16.57
C GLN A 200 -20.13 2.14 -16.55
N ASP A 201 -20.34 1.33 -15.50
CA ASP A 201 -19.65 0.06 -15.27
C ASP A 201 -18.12 0.14 -15.19
N GLN A 202 -17.54 1.30 -14.88
CA GLN A 202 -16.09 1.46 -14.64
C GLN A 202 -15.72 1.35 -13.15
N GLN A 203 -16.70 1.28 -12.25
CA GLN A 203 -16.48 1.12 -10.83
C GLN A 203 -17.30 -0.03 -10.27
N VAL A 204 -16.63 -0.97 -9.62
CA VAL A 204 -17.26 -2.05 -8.84
C VAL A 204 -17.10 -1.78 -7.34
N LYS A 205 -18.17 -2.00 -6.58
CA LYS A 205 -18.15 -2.00 -5.11
C LYS A 205 -18.81 -3.25 -4.58
N HIS A 206 -18.26 -3.79 -3.49
CA HIS A 206 -18.91 -4.86 -2.75
C HIS A 206 -20.02 -4.31 -1.85
N CYS A 207 -21.19 -4.94 -1.88
CA CYS A 207 -22.35 -4.59 -1.08
C CYS A 207 -22.80 -5.78 -0.22
N ARG A 208 -23.14 -5.51 1.05
CA ARG A 208 -23.66 -6.54 1.97
C ARG A 208 -24.97 -7.16 1.47
N GLN A 209 -25.82 -6.36 0.84
CA GLN A 209 -27.09 -6.81 0.28
C GLN A 209 -26.87 -7.32 -1.15
N SER A 210 -27.37 -8.52 -1.44
CA SER A 210 -27.37 -9.07 -2.79
C SER A 210 -28.38 -8.35 -3.68
N ARG A 211 -28.04 -8.17 -4.96
CA ARG A 211 -28.92 -7.57 -5.98
C ARG A 211 -29.98 -8.53 -6.54
N GLY A 212 -30.10 -9.74 -6.00
CA GLY A 212 -31.03 -10.78 -6.44
C GLY A 212 -30.33 -12.08 -6.84
N PRO A 213 -31.07 -13.07 -7.40
CA PRO A 213 -30.46 -14.30 -7.91
C PRO A 213 -29.52 -13.99 -9.07
N GLY A 214 -28.31 -14.56 -9.03
CA GLY A 214 -27.33 -14.43 -10.10
C GLY A 214 -27.84 -15.11 -11.38
N GLY A 215 -27.64 -14.46 -12.53
CA GLY A 215 -27.92 -15.06 -13.83
C GLY A 215 -26.93 -16.17 -14.20
N PRO A 216 -27.20 -16.94 -15.26
CA PRO A 216 -26.35 -18.08 -15.66
C PRO A 216 -24.91 -17.71 -16.03
N GLY A 217 -24.62 -16.44 -16.36
CA GLY A 217 -23.26 -15.95 -16.63
C GLY A 217 -22.52 -15.40 -15.42
N SER A 218 -23.19 -15.26 -14.26
CA SER A 218 -22.65 -14.61 -13.07
C SER A 218 -21.66 -15.52 -12.33
N PHE A 219 -20.58 -14.93 -11.80
CA PHE A 219 -19.70 -15.63 -10.87
C PHE A 219 -20.39 -15.93 -9.55
N GLU A 220 -20.28 -17.17 -9.09
CA GLU A 220 -20.65 -17.58 -7.74
C GLU A 220 -19.73 -16.94 -6.68
N LEU A 221 -18.43 -16.87 -7.00
CA LEU A 221 -17.37 -16.23 -6.21
C LEU A 221 -17.38 -14.71 -6.39
N TRP A 222 -16.66 -13.98 -5.52
CA TRP A 222 -16.58 -12.50 -5.54
C TRP A 222 -15.71 -11.99 -6.69
N GLN A 223 -16.18 -12.19 -7.92
CA GLN A 223 -15.47 -11.86 -9.15
C GLN A 223 -16.40 -11.15 -10.14
N VAL A 224 -15.78 -10.40 -11.04
CA VAL A 224 -16.40 -9.78 -12.22
C VAL A 224 -15.34 -9.72 -13.31
N GLN A 225 -15.75 -9.90 -14.56
CA GLN A 225 -14.88 -9.76 -15.73
C GLN A 225 -15.16 -8.45 -16.46
N CYS A 226 -14.23 -8.04 -17.31
CA CYS A 226 -14.47 -6.93 -18.23
C CYS A 226 -15.33 -7.42 -19.41
N ALA A 227 -16.13 -6.51 -19.99
CA ALA A 227 -16.92 -6.79 -21.19
C ALA A 227 -16.06 -6.94 -22.44
N GLN A 228 -14.87 -6.33 -22.44
CA GLN A 228 -13.91 -6.38 -23.54
C GLN A 228 -13.02 -7.61 -23.43
N SER A 229 -12.70 -8.21 -24.58
CA SER A 229 -11.73 -9.30 -24.72
C SER A 229 -10.77 -9.00 -25.85
N PHE A 230 -9.52 -9.45 -25.71
CA PHE A 230 -8.45 -9.18 -26.67
C PHE A 230 -7.78 -10.48 -27.13
N GLN A 231 -7.44 -10.56 -28.42
CA GLN A 231 -6.85 -11.77 -29.02
C GLN A 231 -5.44 -11.55 -29.56
N ALA A 232 -5.08 -10.31 -29.91
CA ALA A 232 -3.78 -9.96 -30.46
C ALA A 232 -3.46 -8.47 -30.21
N GLY A 233 -2.17 -8.16 -30.10
CA GLY A 233 -1.66 -6.79 -29.89
C GLY A 233 -1.17 -6.53 -28.47
N HIS A 234 -0.81 -5.28 -28.21
CA HIS A 234 -0.47 -4.78 -26.88
C HIS A 234 -1.67 -4.04 -26.32
N HIS A 235 -1.96 -4.25 -25.04
CA HIS A 235 -3.08 -3.62 -24.35
C HIS A 235 -2.65 -3.21 -22.96
N TYR A 236 -3.01 -1.99 -22.60
CA TYR A 236 -2.70 -1.39 -21.31
C TYR A 236 -3.98 -0.89 -20.67
N TRP A 237 -4.12 -1.05 -19.36
CA TRP A 237 -5.24 -0.55 -18.59
C TRP A 237 -4.78 -0.24 -17.17
N GLU A 238 -5.51 0.64 -16.50
CA GLU A 238 -5.22 1.05 -15.13
C GLU A 238 -6.48 0.86 -14.28
N VAL A 239 -6.28 0.54 -13.00
CA VAL A 239 -7.37 0.45 -12.04
C VAL A 239 -6.96 1.09 -10.73
N ARG A 240 -7.90 1.76 -10.07
CA ARG A 240 -7.75 2.19 -8.68
C ARG A 240 -8.41 1.14 -7.79
N ALA A 241 -7.60 0.42 -7.03
CA ALA A 241 -8.07 -0.52 -6.02
C ALA A 241 -8.36 0.19 -4.69
N SER A 242 -9.17 -0.44 -3.84
CA SER A 242 -9.30 -0.07 -2.43
C SER A 242 -8.06 -0.49 -1.64
N ASP A 243 -7.98 -0.06 -0.38
CA ASP A 243 -7.06 -0.53 0.66
C ASP A 243 -7.30 -1.98 1.12
N HIS A 244 -8.47 -2.55 0.81
CA HIS A 244 -8.78 -3.95 1.10
C HIS A 244 -8.07 -4.92 0.13
N SER A 245 -7.99 -6.21 0.50
CA SER A 245 -7.45 -7.24 -0.40
C SER A 245 -8.25 -7.34 -1.70
N VAL A 246 -7.55 -7.15 -2.83
CA VAL A 246 -8.13 -7.24 -4.18
C VAL A 246 -7.24 -8.10 -5.07
N THR A 247 -7.85 -9.04 -5.79
CA THR A 247 -7.15 -9.81 -6.83
C THR A 247 -7.51 -9.27 -8.21
N LEU A 248 -6.50 -8.86 -8.97
CA LEU A 248 -6.62 -8.34 -10.34
C LEU A 248 -5.94 -9.30 -11.30
N GLY A 249 -6.33 -9.32 -12.57
CA GLY A 249 -5.63 -10.17 -13.52
C GLY A 249 -6.28 -10.28 -14.88
N VAL A 250 -5.75 -11.22 -15.66
CA VAL A 250 -6.22 -11.54 -17.01
C VAL A 250 -6.61 -13.01 -17.06
N SER A 251 -7.66 -13.31 -17.82
CA SER A 251 -8.16 -14.68 -17.96
C SER A 251 -8.69 -14.93 -19.36
N TYR A 252 -8.63 -16.17 -19.81
CA TYR A 252 -9.42 -16.59 -20.95
C TYR A 252 -10.93 -16.61 -20.62
N PRO A 253 -11.82 -16.57 -21.63
CA PRO A 253 -13.27 -16.58 -21.41
C PRO A 253 -13.78 -17.79 -20.62
N GLN A 254 -13.03 -18.89 -20.64
CA GLN A 254 -13.36 -20.16 -19.98
C GLN A 254 -13.12 -20.15 -18.46
N LEU A 255 -12.80 -19.00 -17.85
CA LEU A 255 -12.65 -18.90 -16.41
C LEU A 255 -13.92 -19.44 -15.70
N PRO A 256 -13.79 -20.47 -14.85
CA PRO A 256 -14.94 -21.12 -14.21
C PRO A 256 -15.77 -20.14 -13.38
N ARG A 257 -17.10 -20.21 -13.54
CA ARG A 257 -18.04 -19.33 -12.82
C ARG A 257 -18.38 -19.82 -11.41
N CYS A 258 -18.27 -21.13 -11.19
CA CYS A 258 -18.51 -21.78 -9.90
C CYS A 258 -17.23 -21.92 -9.07
N ARG A 259 -17.39 -22.17 -7.77
CA ARG A 259 -16.27 -22.48 -6.87
C ARG A 259 -15.62 -23.82 -7.25
N LEU A 260 -14.29 -23.83 -7.46
CA LEU A 260 -13.52 -25.04 -7.72
C LEU A 260 -12.70 -25.55 -6.52
N GLY A 261 -12.50 -24.73 -5.50
CA GLY A 261 -11.63 -25.06 -4.37
C GLY A 261 -11.88 -24.20 -3.13
N PRO A 262 -10.94 -24.18 -2.17
CA PRO A 262 -11.09 -23.46 -0.92
C PRO A 262 -10.95 -21.93 -1.07
N HIS A 263 -10.46 -21.47 -2.22
CA HIS A 263 -10.20 -20.05 -2.47
C HIS A 263 -11.50 -19.26 -2.69
N THR A 264 -11.42 -17.96 -2.43
CA THR A 264 -12.51 -17.00 -2.57
C THR A 264 -12.61 -16.44 -3.99
N ASP A 265 -11.63 -16.73 -4.84
CA ASP A 265 -11.56 -16.42 -6.27
C ASP A 265 -10.97 -17.61 -7.05
N ASN A 266 -11.22 -17.62 -8.37
CA ASN A 266 -10.66 -18.59 -9.31
C ASN A 266 -9.48 -18.01 -10.11
N ILE A 267 -9.26 -16.69 -10.08
CA ILE A 267 -8.23 -16.03 -10.90
C ILE A 267 -6.83 -16.39 -10.40
N GLY A 268 -5.96 -16.86 -11.28
CA GLY A 268 -4.61 -17.36 -10.95
C GLY A 268 -4.59 -18.70 -10.20
N ARG A 269 -5.69 -19.47 -10.22
CA ARG A 269 -5.81 -20.78 -9.55
C ARG A 269 -5.93 -21.94 -10.55
N GLY A 270 -5.49 -21.75 -11.79
CA GLY A 270 -5.72 -22.70 -12.86
C GLY A 270 -5.20 -22.21 -14.21
N PRO A 271 -5.16 -23.10 -15.23
CA PRO A 271 -4.37 -22.93 -16.45
C PRO A 271 -4.86 -21.83 -17.40
N CYS A 272 -5.94 -21.12 -17.04
CA CYS A 272 -6.62 -20.18 -17.92
C CYS A 272 -6.63 -18.74 -17.38
N SER A 273 -5.81 -18.43 -16.38
CA SER A 273 -5.78 -17.10 -15.78
C SER A 273 -4.48 -16.80 -15.06
N TRP A 274 -4.11 -15.52 -15.06
CA TRP A 274 -3.00 -14.97 -14.30
C TRP A 274 -3.57 -13.91 -13.36
N GLY A 275 -3.25 -14.01 -12.07
CA GLY A 275 -3.76 -13.13 -11.02
C GLY A 275 -2.65 -12.49 -10.20
N LEU A 276 -2.86 -11.24 -9.80
CA LEU A 276 -2.07 -10.50 -8.83
C LEU A 276 -2.97 -10.17 -7.64
N CYS A 277 -2.69 -10.78 -6.51
CA CYS A 277 -3.34 -10.48 -5.24
C CYS A 277 -2.60 -9.31 -4.59
N VAL A 278 -3.31 -8.19 -4.42
CA VAL A 278 -2.86 -7.01 -3.70
C VAL A 278 -3.45 -7.06 -2.31
N GLN A 279 -2.59 -7.09 -1.29
CA GLN A 279 -2.93 -7.00 0.12
C GLN A 279 -2.25 -5.77 0.71
N GLU A 280 -2.63 -5.37 1.94
CA GLU A 280 -2.11 -4.17 2.61
C GLU A 280 -0.56 -4.14 2.64
N ASP A 281 0.06 -5.27 2.98
CA ASP A 281 1.52 -5.39 3.16
C ASP A 281 2.22 -6.29 2.13
N SER A 282 1.51 -6.87 1.16
CA SER A 282 2.13 -7.81 0.22
C SER A 282 1.46 -7.90 -1.15
N LEU A 283 2.27 -8.29 -2.14
CA LEU A 283 1.85 -8.55 -3.52
C LEU A 283 2.21 -10.00 -3.86
N GLN A 284 1.22 -10.77 -4.32
CA GLN A 284 1.43 -12.17 -4.70
C GLN A 284 0.91 -12.42 -6.11
N ALA A 285 1.77 -12.93 -7.00
CA ALA A 285 1.40 -13.31 -8.35
C ALA A 285 1.13 -14.83 -8.44
N TRP A 286 0.08 -15.20 -9.18
CA TRP A 286 -0.43 -16.57 -9.29
C TRP A 286 -0.86 -16.91 -10.72
N HIS A 287 -0.76 -18.19 -11.10
CA HIS A 287 -1.22 -18.76 -12.38
C HIS A 287 -1.75 -20.18 -12.16
#